data_AF-A0A9E5UDW1-F1
#
_entry.id   AF-A0A9E5UDW1-F1
#
_cell.length_a   1.000
_cell.length_b   1.000
_cell.length_c   1.000
_cell.angle_alpha   90.00
_cell.angle_beta   90.00
_cell.angle_gamma   90.00
#
_symmetry.space_group_name_H-M   'P 1'
#
loop_
_entity.id
_entity.type
_entity.pdbx_description
1 polymer ?
#
loop_
_entity_poly.entity_id
_entity_poly.type
_entity_poly.pdbx_seq_one_letter_code
_entity_poly.pdbx_strand_id
1 'polypeptide(L)' 'MIPANHKLSLENKLILVTGAGTGIGRGVALELARLGADVVVSYSSSAEGA' A
#
# COMPACT_ATOMS: atom_id res chain seq x y z
N MET A 1 9.10 25.54 -20.95
CA MET A 1 8.26 25.30 -19.76
C MET A 1 8.06 23.80 -19.64
N ILE A 2 8.69 23.15 -18.65
CA ILE A 2 8.48 21.72 -18.36
C ILE A 2 7.38 21.67 -17.29
N PRO A 3 6.23 21.01 -17.49
CA PRO A 3 5.23 20.90 -16.43
C PRO A 3 5.82 20.14 -15.24
N ALA A 4 5.80 20.79 -14.07
CA ALA A 4 6.22 20.20 -12.82
C ALA A 4 5.21 19.15 -12.36
N ASN A 5 5.74 18.01 -11.90
CA ASN A 5 5.07 17.00 -11.07
C ASN A 5 3.72 16.46 -11.56
N HIS A 6 3.76 15.32 -12.25
CA HIS A 6 2.68 14.35 -12.11
C HIS A 6 2.73 13.78 -10.70
N LYS A 7 1.98 14.38 -9.77
CA LYS A 7 1.69 13.77 -8.48
C LYS A 7 0.93 12.47 -8.77
N LEU A 8 1.55 11.30 -8.57
CA LEU A 8 0.87 10.01 -8.72
C LEU A 8 -0.19 9.92 -7.61
N SER A 9 -1.43 10.30 -7.92
CA SER A 9 -2.59 10.00 -7.08
C SER A 9 -3.08 8.60 -7.39
N LEU A 10 -3.47 7.86 -6.35
CA LEU A 10 -4.11 6.56 -6.44
C LEU A 10 -5.59 6.61 -6.01
N GLU A 11 -6.19 7.80 -5.97
CA GLU A 11 -7.63 7.95 -5.74
C GLU A 11 -8.45 7.06 -6.66
N ASN A 12 -9.50 6.44 -6.10
CA ASN A 12 -10.39 5.49 -6.79
C ASN A 12 -9.70 4.23 -7.32
N LYS A 13 -8.53 3.87 -6.78
CA LYS A 13 -7.89 2.57 -7.03
C LYS A 13 -8.16 1.62 -5.87
N LEU A 14 -8.64 0.42 -6.19
CA LEU A 14 -8.73 -0.71 -5.28
C LEU A 14 -7.50 -1.62 -5.45
N ILE A 15 -6.72 -1.82 -4.40
CA ILE A 15 -5.43 -2.54 -4.47
C ILE A 15 -5.37 -3.63 -3.41
N LEU A 16 -4.96 -4.84 -3.80
CA LEU A 16 -4.66 -5.94 -2.88
C LEU A 16 -3.16 -6.01 -2.60
N VAL A 17 -2.78 -5.98 -1.33
CA VAL A 17 -1.40 -6.20 -0.86
C VAL A 17 -1.32 -7.49 -0.06
N THR A 18 -0.49 -8.43 -0.51
CA THR A 18 -0.17 -9.67 0.21
C THR A 18 1.12 -9.51 1.01
N GLY A 19 1.29 -10.31 2.07
CA GLY A 19 2.45 -10.18 2.98
C GLY A 19 2.45 -8.86 3.75
N ALA A 20 1.27 -8.24 3.94
CA ALA A 20 1.15 -6.89 4.50
C ALA A 20 1.25 -6.82 6.04
N GLY A 21 1.55 -7.94 6.70
CA GLY A 21 1.59 -8.02 8.17
C GLY A 21 2.76 -7.25 8.77
N THR A 22 3.94 -7.29 8.12
CA THR A 22 5.17 -6.66 8.62
C THR A 22 6.05 -6.16 7.48
N GLY A 23 7.20 -5.56 7.82
CA GLY A 23 8.26 -5.20 6.88
C GLY A 23 7.79 -4.34 5.71
N ILE A 24 8.27 -4.70 4.51
CA ILE A 24 8.04 -3.94 3.28
C ILE A 24 6.55 -3.98 2.90
N GLY A 25 5.89 -5.13 3.03
CA GLY A 25 4.47 -5.26 2.67
C GLY A 25 3.59 -4.29 3.45
N ARG A 26 3.84 -4.13 4.76
CA ARG A 26 3.17 -3.13 5.59
C ARG A 26 3.46 -1.70 5.14
N GLY A 27 4.74 -1.39 4.86
CA GLY A 27 5.14 -0.06 4.39
C GLY A 27 4.48 0.32 3.06
N VAL A 28 4.43 -0.61 2.12
CA VAL A 28 3.77 -0.45 0.82
C VAL A 28 2.28 -0.20 0.99
N ALA A 29 1.58 -1.02 1.79
CA ALA A 29 0.14 -0.84 2.04
C ALA A 29 -0.18 0.55 2.60
N LEU A 30 0.64 1.04 3.54
CA LEU A 30 0.46 2.36 4.14
C LEU A 30 0.70 3.49 3.13
N GLU A 31 1.72 3.37 2.29
CA GLU A 31 2.02 4.41 1.29
C GLU A 31 0.95 4.45 0.19
N LEU A 32 0.46 3.30 -0.26
CA LEU A 32 -0.65 3.24 -1.22
C LEU A 32 -1.92 3.91 -0.67
N ALA A 33 -2.23 3.67 0.61
CA ALA A 33 -3.35 4.34 1.27
C ALA A 33 -3.13 5.86 1.40
N ARG A 34 -1.91 6.32 1.71
CA ARG A 34 -1.56 7.76 1.75
C ARG A 34 -1.71 8.44 0.40
N LEU A 35 -1.48 7.71 -0.70
CA LEU A 35 -1.69 8.19 -2.06
C LEU A 35 -3.18 8.16 -2.49
N GLY A 36 -4.09 7.70 -1.63
CA GLY A 36 -5.54 7.76 -1.84
C GLY A 36 -6.19 6.47 -2.32
N ALA A 37 -5.46 5.34 -2.34
CA ALA A 37 -6.04 4.05 -2.71
C ALA A 37 -6.91 3.45 -1.59
N ASP A 38 -7.94 2.72 -1.99
CA ASP A 38 -8.59 1.72 -1.13
C ASP A 38 -7.73 0.46 -1.13
N VAL A 39 -7.17 0.11 0.03
CA VAL A 39 -6.20 -0.99 0.13
C VAL A 39 -6.78 -2.16 0.93
N VAL A 40 -6.86 -3.32 0.29
CA VAL A 40 -7.15 -4.59 0.94
C VAL A 40 -5.82 -5.26 1.30
N VAL A 41 -5.69 -5.70 2.55
CA VAL A 41 -4.47 -6.34 3.04
C VAL A 41 -4.70 -7.81 3.35
N SER A 42 -3.73 -8.64 3.01
CA SER A 42 -3.69 -10.06 3.36
C SER A 42 -2.31 -10.42 3.90
N TYR A 43 -2.29 -11.16 4.99
CA TYR A 43 -1.07 -11.72 5.59
C TYR A 43 -1.40 -13.06 6.25
N SER A 44 -0.42 -13.96 6.28
CA SER A 44 -0.52 -15.22 7.02
C SER A 44 -0.23 -14.96 8.50
N SER A 45 -1.16 -15.29 9.39
CA SER A 45 -0.90 -15.35 10.82
C SER A 45 -0.31 -16.71 11.17
N SER A 46 1.02 -16.79 11.29
CA SER A 46 1.68 -17.88 12.02
C SER A 46 2.08 -17.35 13.38
N ALA A 47 1.70 -18.05 14.45
CA ALA A 47 1.92 -17.63 15.83
C ALA A 47 3.41 -17.48 16.20
N GLU A 48 4.33 -18.02 15.40
CA GLU A 48 5.77 -17.99 15.64
C GLU A 48 6.50 -16.69 15.24
N GLY A 49 5.81 -15.64 14.78
CA GLY A 49 6.48 -14.43 14.27
C GLY A 49 5.82 -13.08 14.59
N ALA A 50 4.95 -13.01 15.61
CA ALA A 50 4.31 -11.76 16.05
C ALA A 50 4.95 -11.20 17.33
#